data_AF-A0A8E2JSM1-F1
#
_entry.id   AF-A0A8E2JSM1-F1
#
_cell.length_a   1.000
_cell.length_b   1.000
_cell.length_c   1.000
_cell.angle_alpha   90.00
_cell.angle_beta   90.00
_cell.angle_gamma   90.00
#
_symmetry.space_group_name_H-M   'P 1'
#
loop_
_entity.id
_entity.type
_entity.pdbx_description
1 polymer ?
#
loop_
_entity_poly.entity_id
_entity_poly.type
_entity_poly.pdbx_seq_one_letter_code
_entity_poly.pdbx_strand_id
1 'polypeptide(L)'
;MSVCAGVLPLAQAGLLRNKSAAAPPPLLPSLRHGFPDTAWEEARWVCDAGVWSCGVVVGGVEMMAAWMREYFWDRGEAVEWVLRAAGQQQQQQQQQQRQQQNTGDGELPFGGVGSRELPRQAGLVVGGGVQGLTTRWGGE
;
A
#
# COMPACT_ATOMS: atom_id res chain seq x y z
N MET A 1 -13.05 3.34 18.47
CA MET A 1 -12.31 2.80 17.32
C MET A 1 -11.06 3.66 17.12
N SER A 2 -9.90 3.08 16.82
CA SER A 2 -8.65 3.80 16.55
C SER A 2 -7.92 3.27 15.33
N VAL A 3 -7.23 4.16 14.63
CA VAL A 3 -6.40 3.84 13.44
C VAL A 3 -4.99 4.39 13.65
N CYS A 4 -3.97 3.58 13.33
CA CYS A 4 -2.57 3.98 13.40
C CYS A 4 -2.20 4.51 14.80
N ALA A 5 -1.63 5.71 14.90
CA ALA A 5 -1.26 6.34 16.16
C ALA A 5 -2.45 6.79 17.03
N GLY A 6 -3.69 6.72 16.52
CA GLY A 6 -4.90 7.07 17.28
C GLY A 6 -5.17 6.16 18.48
N VAL A 7 -4.39 5.09 18.65
CA VAL A 7 -4.45 4.19 19.82
C VAL A 7 -3.79 4.79 21.07
N LEU A 8 -2.88 5.76 20.91
CA LEU A 8 -2.21 6.46 22.02
C LEU A 8 -3.17 7.14 23.00
N PRO A 9 -4.09 8.02 22.56
CA PRO A 9 -5.03 8.66 23.49
C PRO A 9 -5.96 7.66 24.17
N LEU A 10 -6.30 6.54 23.53
CA LEU A 10 -7.10 5.47 24.15
C LEU A 10 -6.32 4.73 25.24
N ALA A 11 -5.02 4.48 25.01
CA ALA A 11 -4.14 3.90 26.00
C ALA A 11 -3.95 4.83 27.21
N GLN A 12 -3.72 6.12 26.95
CA GLN A 12 -3.58 7.15 27.99
C GLN A 12 -4.85 7.34 28.81
N ALA A 13 -6.02 7.26 28.19
CA ALA A 13 -7.31 7.28 28.88
C ALA A 13 -7.58 6.01 29.72
N GLY A 14 -6.72 4.99 29.62
CA GLY A 14 -6.89 3.71 30.31
C GLY A 14 -7.98 2.81 29.73
N LEU A 15 -8.54 3.16 28.56
CA LEU A 15 -9.62 2.41 27.92
C LEU A 15 -9.17 1.05 27.37
N LEU A 16 -7.86 0.86 27.20
CA LEU A 16 -7.25 -0.35 26.66
C LEU A 16 -6.68 -1.30 27.73
N ARG A 17 -6.80 -0.96 29.02
CA ARG A 17 -6.28 -1.81 30.09
C ARG A 17 -6.97 -3.17 30.09
N ASN A 18 -6.19 -4.24 30.20
CA ASN A 18 -6.63 -5.63 30.14
C ASN A 18 -7.38 -6.00 28.85
N LYS A 19 -7.09 -5.31 27.74
CA LYS A 19 -7.68 -5.57 26.42
C LYS A 19 -6.60 -5.80 25.37
N SER A 20 -6.96 -6.44 24.27
CA SER A 20 -6.13 -6.54 23.08
C SER A 20 -6.29 -5.33 22.17
N ALA A 21 -5.18 -4.78 21.69
CA ALA A 21 -5.16 -3.65 20.77
C ALA A 21 -4.05 -3.77 19.72
N ALA A 22 -4.36 -3.37 18.49
CA ALA A 22 -3.39 -3.25 17.41
C ALA A 22 -2.80 -1.84 17.32
N ALA A 23 -1.51 -1.76 17.04
CA ALA A 23 -0.78 -0.51 16.86
C ALA A 23 0.22 -0.63 15.70
N PRO A 24 0.66 0.50 15.11
CA PRO A 24 1.68 0.47 14.07
C PRO A 24 2.99 -0.13 14.60
N PRO A 25 3.70 -0.97 13.82
CA PRO A 25 4.97 -1.59 14.21
C PRO A 25 6.01 -0.65 14.84
N PRO A 26 6.26 0.57 14.31
CA PRO A 26 7.22 1.49 14.92
C PRO A 26 6.84 1.97 16.33
N LEU A 27 5.55 1.91 16.69
CA LEU A 27 5.03 2.41 17.96
C LEU A 27 4.87 1.29 19.01
N LEU A 28 4.83 0.02 18.58
CA LEU A 28 4.67 -1.14 19.46
C LEU A 28 5.70 -1.21 20.60
N PRO A 29 7.01 -0.96 20.40
CA PRO A 29 7.98 -1.04 21.49
C PRO A 29 7.69 -0.03 22.61
N SER A 30 7.38 1.22 22.25
CA SER A 30 7.07 2.27 23.21
C SER A 30 5.75 2.00 23.94
N LEU A 31 4.75 1.47 23.25
CA LEU A 31 3.46 1.14 23.83
C LEU A 31 3.53 -0.04 24.80
N ARG A 32 4.28 -1.09 24.45
CA ARG A 32 4.52 -2.24 25.35
C ARG A 32 5.27 -1.82 26.62
N HIS A 33 6.16 -0.83 26.52
CA HIS A 33 6.88 -0.29 27.68
C HIS A 33 5.99 0.62 28.54
N GLY A 34 5.21 1.51 27.93
CA GLY A 34 4.38 2.49 28.65
C GLY A 34 3.04 1.95 29.17
N PHE A 35 2.49 0.93 28.50
CA PHE A 35 1.18 0.35 28.81
C PHE A 35 1.27 -1.18 28.78
N PRO A 36 1.94 -1.80 29.77
CA PRO A 36 2.11 -3.26 29.83
C PRO A 36 0.81 -4.01 30.11
N ASP A 37 -0.20 -3.34 30.67
CA ASP A 37 -1.53 -3.92 30.96
C ASP A 37 -2.36 -4.17 29.70
N THR A 38 -1.92 -3.70 28.53
CA THR A 38 -2.60 -3.86 27.25
C THR A 38 -1.89 -4.93 26.42
N ALA A 39 -2.63 -5.88 25.85
CA ALA A 39 -2.07 -6.88 24.95
C ALA A 39 -1.88 -6.26 23.54
N TRP A 40 -0.64 -5.90 23.23
CA TRP A 40 -0.28 -5.25 21.96
C TRP A 40 0.03 -6.26 20.85
N GLU A 41 -0.86 -6.32 19.87
CA GLU A 41 -0.80 -7.26 18.75
C GLU A 41 -0.37 -6.58 17.45
N GLU A 42 0.45 -7.28 16.66
CA GLU A 42 0.79 -6.88 15.30
C GLU A 42 -0.18 -7.56 14.32
N ALA A 43 -1.41 -7.05 14.28
CA ALA A 43 -2.48 -7.56 13.43
C ALA A 43 -3.03 -6.45 12.52
N ARG A 44 -3.67 -6.85 11.41
CA ARG A 44 -4.34 -5.89 10.49
C ARG A 44 -5.39 -5.06 11.21
N TRP A 45 -6.20 -5.71 12.05
CA TRP A 45 -7.15 -5.09 12.97
C TRP A 45 -7.48 -6.06 14.10
N VAL A 46 -7.87 -5.54 15.25
CA VAL A 46 -8.30 -6.29 16.44
C VAL A 46 -9.60 -5.69 16.95
N CYS A 47 -10.55 -6.54 17.30
CA CYS A 47 -11.78 -6.17 17.98
C CYS A 47 -11.82 -6.89 19.34
N ASP A 48 -11.77 -6.12 20.42
CA ASP A 48 -11.90 -6.65 21.77
C ASP A 48 -12.93 -5.85 22.58
N ALA A 49 -13.99 -6.54 23.03
CA ALA A 49 -15.06 -5.98 23.85
C ALA A 49 -15.60 -4.62 23.37
N GLY A 50 -15.83 -4.51 22.05
CA GLY A 50 -16.35 -3.31 21.38
C GLY A 50 -15.28 -2.27 21.00
N VAL A 51 -14.01 -2.49 21.34
CA VAL A 51 -12.90 -1.63 20.93
C VAL A 51 -12.27 -2.17 19.65
N TRP A 52 -12.44 -1.41 18.57
CA TRP A 52 -11.83 -1.69 17.27
C TRP A 52 -10.53 -0.91 17.10
N SER A 53 -9.43 -1.59 16.80
CA SER A 53 -8.11 -0.97 16.63
C SER A 53 -7.37 -1.55 15.43
N CYS A 54 -6.61 -0.73 14.71
CA CYS A 54 -5.73 -1.19 13.63
C CYS A 54 -4.41 -0.41 13.59
N GLY A 55 -3.34 -1.08 13.15
CA GLY A 55 -2.01 -0.47 13.07
C GLY A 55 -1.76 0.34 11.78
N VAL A 56 -2.55 0.15 10.73
CA VAL A 56 -2.32 0.74 9.40
C VAL A 56 -3.60 1.27 8.78
N VAL A 57 -3.49 2.31 7.92
CA VAL A 57 -4.63 2.98 7.27
C VAL A 57 -5.45 2.01 6.43
N VAL A 58 -4.79 1.14 5.64
CA VAL A 58 -5.46 0.13 4.81
C VAL A 58 -6.26 -0.85 5.68
N GLY A 59 -5.67 -1.28 6.81
CA GLY A 59 -6.37 -2.11 7.80
C GLY A 59 -7.56 -1.39 8.43
N GLY A 60 -7.53 -0.06 8.49
CA GLY A 60 -8.66 0.76 8.95
C GLY A 60 -9.89 0.67 8.04
N VAL A 61 -9.68 0.61 6.72
CA VAL A 61 -10.79 0.42 5.76
C VAL A 61 -11.41 -0.96 5.91
N GLU A 62 -10.58 -2.00 6.03
CA GLU A 62 -11.06 -3.38 6.25
C GLU A 62 -11.75 -3.55 7.60
N MET A 63 -11.20 -2.92 8.64
CA MET A 63 -11.80 -2.85 9.98
C MET A 63 -13.18 -2.19 9.94
N MET A 64 -13.31 -1.07 9.21
CA MET A 64 -14.59 -0.37 9.07
C MET A 64 -15.60 -1.23 8.29
N ALA A 65 -15.15 -1.95 7.26
CA ALA A 65 -16.00 -2.89 6.53
C ALA A 65 -16.51 -4.03 7.41
N ALA A 66 -15.65 -4.62 8.23
CA ALA A 66 -16.03 -5.63 9.21
C ALA A 66 -17.02 -5.07 10.25
N TRP A 67 -16.75 -3.87 10.77
CA TRP A 67 -17.65 -3.20 11.70
C TRP A 67 -19.03 -2.90 11.08
N MET A 68 -19.07 -2.43 9.84
CA MET A 68 -20.34 -2.17 9.14
C MET A 68 -21.16 -3.44 8.96
N ARG A 69 -20.52 -4.57 8.63
CA ARG A 69 -21.20 -5.87 8.50
C ARG A 69 -21.77 -6.35 9.83
N GLU A 70 -21.03 -6.16 10.93
CA GLU A 70 -21.47 -6.54 12.28
C GLU A 70 -22.62 -5.65 12.77
N TYR A 71 -22.50 -4.34 12.59
CA TYR A 71 -23.47 -3.38 13.12
C TYR A 71 -24.76 -3.29 12.29
N PHE A 72 -24.64 -3.38 10.95
CA PHE A 72 -25.76 -3.29 10.03
C PHE A 72 -26.14 -4.67 9.45
N TRP A 73 -26.19 -5.69 10.30
CA TRP A 73 -26.55 -7.05 9.92
C TRP A 73 -27.92 -7.15 9.21
N ASP A 74 -28.88 -6.29 9.57
CA ASP A 74 -30.21 -6.20 8.95
C ASP A 74 -30.20 -5.63 7.52
N ARG A 75 -29.13 -4.92 7.13
CA ARG A 75 -29.02 -4.20 5.86
C ARG A 75 -27.80 -4.61 5.05
N GLY A 76 -27.51 -5.91 5.02
CA GLY A 76 -26.33 -6.47 4.36
C GLY A 76 -26.14 -6.02 2.90
N GLU A 77 -27.22 -5.96 2.11
CA GLU A 77 -27.12 -5.52 0.70
C GLU A 77 -26.67 -4.05 0.57
N ALA A 78 -27.21 -3.17 1.41
CA ALA A 78 -26.82 -1.75 1.39
C ALA A 78 -25.34 -1.58 1.81
N VAL A 79 -24.90 -2.35 2.81
CA VAL A 79 -23.49 -2.36 3.23
C VAL A 79 -22.58 -2.81 2.09
N GLU A 80 -22.90 -3.91 1.41
CA GLU A 80 -22.09 -4.40 0.29
C GLU A 80 -22.06 -3.41 -0.88
N TRP A 81 -23.15 -2.70 -1.17
CA TRP A 81 -23.15 -1.61 -2.15
C TRP A 81 -22.20 -0.48 -1.77
N VAL A 82 -22.25 -0.01 -0.52
CA VAL A 82 -21.36 1.04 -0.02
C VAL A 82 -19.90 0.59 -0.04
N LEU A 83 -19.61 -0.64 0.38
CA LEU A 83 -18.25 -1.20 0.39
C LEU A 83 -17.69 -1.34 -1.02
N ARG A 84 -18.50 -1.78 -1.99
CA ARG A 84 -18.09 -1.82 -3.40
C ARG A 84 -17.80 -0.43 -3.94
N ALA A 85 -18.67 0.55 -3.66
CA ALA A 85 -18.45 1.94 -4.08
C ALA A 85 -17.16 2.53 -3.47
N ALA A 86 -16.90 2.26 -2.19
CA ALA A 86 -15.69 2.69 -1.50
C ALA A 86 -14.42 2.02 -2.07
N GLY A 87 -14.48 0.73 -2.40
CA GLY A 87 -13.36 0.00 -3.01
C GLY A 87 -12.95 0.54 -4.39
N GLN A 88 -13.90 1.05 -5.17
CA GLN A 88 -13.60 1.64 -6.49
C GLN A 88 -12.77 2.93 -6.40
N GLN A 89 -12.97 3.73 -5.35
CA GLN A 89 -12.20 4.97 -5.13
C GLN A 89 -10.72 4.69 -4.86
N GLN A 90 -10.43 3.64 -4.09
CA GLN A 90 -9.05 3.24 -3.78
C GLN A 90 -8.29 2.79 -5.04
N GLN A 91 -8.95 2.01 -5.91
CA GLN A 91 -8.35 1.55 -7.18
C GLN A 91 -8.08 2.71 -8.13
N GLN A 92 -9.00 3.69 -8.24
CA GLN A 92 -8.80 4.87 -9.07
C GLN A 92 -7.62 5.72 -8.61
N GLN A 93 -7.47 5.95 -7.31
CA GLN A 93 -6.32 6.71 -6.78
C GLN A 93 -4.99 5.98 -7.02
N GLN A 94 -4.96 4.65 -6.85
CA GLN A 94 -3.76 3.87 -7.11
C GLN A 94 -3.39 3.86 -8.61
N GLN A 95 -4.39 3.82 -9.49
CA GLN A 95 -4.17 3.96 -10.93
C GLN A 95 -3.64 5.36 -11.30
N GLN A 96 -4.18 6.42 -10.69
CA GLN A 96 -3.67 7.79 -10.90
C GLN A 96 -2.22 7.94 -10.42
N GLN A 97 -1.87 7.39 -9.26
CA GLN A 97 -0.48 7.39 -8.77
C GLN A 97 0.44 6.57 -9.69
N ARG A 98 -0.01 5.41 -10.18
CA ARG A 98 0.74 4.62 -11.17
C ARG A 98 0.94 5.37 -12.48
N GLN A 99 -0.05 6.11 -12.95
CA GLN A 99 0.07 6.94 -14.14
C GLN A 99 1.07 8.08 -13.92
N GLN A 100 1.05 8.75 -12.77
CA GLN A 100 2.02 9.81 -12.43
C GLN A 100 3.46 9.28 -12.31
N GLN A 101 3.66 8.11 -11.70
CA GLN A 101 4.98 7.46 -11.65
C GLN A 101 5.50 7.11 -13.06
N ASN A 102 4.63 6.58 -13.92
CA ASN A 102 5.02 6.25 -15.29
C ASN A 102 5.29 7.49 -16.17
N THR A 103 4.73 8.66 -15.83
CA THR A 103 5.05 9.93 -16.50
C THR A 103 6.38 10.51 -16.02
N GLY A 104 6.79 10.29 -14.78
CA GLY A 104 8.03 10.83 -14.21
C GLY A 104 9.32 10.18 -14.70
N ASP A 105 9.28 8.92 -15.14
CA ASP A 105 10.46 8.20 -15.67
C ASP A 105 10.73 8.51 -17.17
N GLY A 106 9.92 9.38 -17.80
CA GLY A 106 10.01 9.74 -19.22
C GLY A 106 10.66 11.09 -19.55
N GLU A 107 10.97 11.93 -18.55
CA GLU A 107 11.58 13.26 -18.78
C GLU A 107 13.11 13.23 -18.55
N LEU A 108 13.85 12.81 -19.59
CA LEU A 108 15.22 13.33 -19.78
C LEU A 108 15.09 14.72 -20.40
N PRO A 109 15.63 15.80 -19.79
CA PRO A 109 15.64 17.10 -20.42
C PRO A 109 16.62 17.08 -21.60
N PHE A 110 16.07 16.98 -22.81
CA PHE A 110 16.81 17.39 -24.00
C PHE A 110 17.13 18.88 -23.89
N GLY A 111 18.42 19.22 -23.79
CA GLY A 111 18.90 20.58 -24.02
C GLY A 111 20.13 21.00 -23.23
N GLY A 112 21.30 20.47 -23.58
CA GLY A 112 22.59 20.95 -23.05
C GLY A 112 23.73 20.61 -24.00
N VAL A 113 24.02 21.53 -24.93
CA VAL A 113 25.13 21.45 -25.89
C VAL A 113 26.46 21.43 -25.13
N GLY A 114 27.06 20.25 -25.00
CA GLY A 114 28.43 20.07 -24.52
C GLY A 114 29.40 19.92 -25.70
N SER A 115 29.96 21.02 -26.18
CA SER A 115 31.15 21.00 -27.02
C SER A 115 32.36 20.64 -26.16
N ARG A 116 33.00 19.49 -26.40
CA ARG A 116 34.46 19.35 -26.58
C ARG A 116 34.91 17.88 -26.65
N GLU A 117 35.45 17.56 -27.82
CA GLU A 117 36.72 16.84 -28.02
C GLU A 117 36.72 15.29 -28.02
N LEU A 118 36.79 14.77 -29.26
CA LEU A 118 37.28 13.44 -29.68
C LEU A 118 38.75 13.23 -29.25
N PRO A 119 39.21 11.97 -29.10
CA PRO A 119 39.82 11.31 -30.25
C PRO A 119 39.53 9.81 -30.42
N ARG A 120 39.27 9.46 -31.69
CA ARG A 120 39.83 8.36 -32.50
C ARG A 120 39.96 6.96 -31.86
N GLN A 121 39.26 5.97 -32.43
CA GLN A 121 39.71 5.07 -33.52
C GLN A 121 38.55 4.09 -33.83
N ALA A 122 38.02 4.07 -35.06
CA ALA A 122 38.43 3.27 -36.23
C ALA A 122 37.88 1.83 -36.22
N GLY A 123 37.11 1.47 -37.26
CA GLY A 123 36.58 0.13 -37.51
C GLY A 123 35.21 0.17 -38.19
N LEU A 124 35.09 0.81 -39.35
CA LEU A 124 34.88 0.15 -40.66
C LEU A 124 33.64 -0.78 -40.70
N VAL A 125 32.56 -0.24 -41.27
CA VAL A 125 31.35 -0.99 -41.68
C VAL A 125 31.63 -1.70 -43.00
N VAL A 126 31.44 -3.01 -42.99
CA VAL A 126 31.13 -3.88 -44.15
C VAL A 126 30.19 -4.93 -43.55
N GLY A 127 28.98 -5.24 -44.03
CA GLY A 127 28.23 -4.91 -45.21
C GLY A 127 27.15 -6.00 -45.31
N GLY A 128 25.96 -5.64 -45.81
CA GLY A 128 25.02 -6.59 -46.41
C GLY A 128 24.18 -7.48 -45.50
N GLY A 129 22.93 -7.69 -45.90
CA GLY A 129 22.20 -8.92 -45.58
C GLY A 129 20.83 -8.74 -44.94
N VAL A 130 19.85 -8.31 -45.74
CA VAL A 130 18.46 -8.75 -45.56
C VAL A 130 18.44 -10.26 -45.65
N GLN A 131 18.01 -11.00 -44.62
CA GLN A 131 17.19 -12.22 -44.74
C GLN A 131 16.43 -12.45 -43.42
N GLY A 132 15.11 -12.43 -43.50
CA GLY A 132 14.28 -13.15 -42.53
C GLY A 132 14.41 -14.65 -42.77
N LEU A 133 14.26 -15.47 -41.73
CA LEU A 133 13.60 -16.77 -41.84
C LEU A 133 13.32 -17.31 -40.42
N THR A 134 12.03 -17.58 -40.21
CA THR A 134 11.45 -18.69 -39.45
C THR A 134 12.43 -19.68 -38.79
N THR A 135 12.19 -20.01 -37.51
CA THR A 135 11.83 -21.39 -37.15
C THR A 135 11.12 -21.45 -35.80
N ARG A 136 9.90 -21.96 -35.90
CA ARG A 136 9.05 -22.66 -34.94
C ARG A 136 9.88 -23.56 -33.99
N TRP A 137 9.80 -23.31 -32.69
CA TRP A 137 10.27 -24.24 -31.67
C TRP A 137 9.19 -25.29 -31.38
N GLY A 138 9.48 -26.54 -31.70
CA GLY A 138 8.79 -27.72 -31.17
C GLY A 138 9.60 -28.27 -29.99
N GLY A 139 8.91 -28.60 -28.91
CA GLY A 139 9.47 -29.31 -27.77
C GLY A 139 8.67 -30.58 -27.53
N GLU A 140 9.37 -31.70 -27.48
CA GLU A 140 9.10 -32.89 -26.67
C GLU A 140 10.45 -33.56 -26.39
#